data_AF-A0A954KRK8-F1
#
_entry.id   AF-A0A954KRK8-F1
#
_cell.length_a   1.000
_cell.length_b   1.000
_cell.length_c   1.000
_cell.angle_alpha   90.00
_cell.angle_beta   90.00
_cell.angle_gamma   90.00
#
_symmetry.space_group_name_H-M   'P 1'
#
loop_
_entity.id
_entity.type
_entity.pdbx_description
1 polymer ?
#
loop_
_entity_poly.entity_id
_entity_poly.type
_entity_poly.pdbx_seq_one_letter_code
_entity_poly.pdbx_strand_id
1 'polypeptide(L)'
;PHTGLGLTDRSSVTIIAPSGMQADAWASAVSVLGPKRGLEKINQHAKLDGFIITEDTTVSSNGWEKYLHSNLKKSVSRNVSQQQGTKP
;
A
#
# COMPACT_ATOMS: atom_id res chain seq x y z
N PRO A 1 -21.86 -1.56 -3.57
CA PRO A 1 -20.99 -0.38 -3.85
C PRO A 1 -21.87 0.85 -4.06
N HIS A 2 -21.39 2.06 -3.75
CA HIS A 2 -22.25 3.26 -3.70
C HIS A 2 -22.81 3.71 -5.06
N THR A 3 -22.09 3.46 -6.16
CA THR A 3 -22.42 4.01 -7.49
C THR A 3 -22.91 2.95 -8.49
N GLY A 4 -22.59 1.68 -8.28
CA GLY A 4 -22.90 0.60 -9.23
C GLY A 4 -22.07 0.59 -10.52
N LEU A 5 -21.16 1.54 -10.69
CA LEU A 5 -20.22 1.59 -11.81
C LEU A 5 -18.96 0.78 -11.51
N GLY A 6 -18.32 0.25 -12.56
CA GLY A 6 -16.98 -0.32 -12.45
C GLY A 6 -15.93 0.73 -12.08
N LEU A 7 -14.78 0.29 -11.56
CA LEU A 7 -13.65 1.19 -11.32
C LEU A 7 -13.16 1.79 -12.64
N THR A 8 -13.03 3.10 -12.68
CA THR A 8 -12.51 3.84 -13.84
C THR A 8 -11.02 4.09 -13.74
N ASP A 9 -10.49 4.14 -12.52
CA ASP A 9 -9.08 4.42 -12.26
C ASP A 9 -8.24 3.14 -12.38
N ARG A 10 -7.06 3.26 -12.97
CA ARG A 10 -6.12 2.14 -13.06
C ARG A 10 -5.37 1.99 -11.73
N SER A 11 -5.51 0.83 -11.11
CA SER A 11 -4.82 0.51 -9.86
C SER A 11 -4.35 -0.93 -9.80
N SER A 12 -3.22 -1.16 -9.14
CA SER A 12 -2.79 -2.49 -8.68
C SER A 12 -2.75 -2.47 -7.16
N VAL A 13 -3.42 -3.44 -6.54
CA VAL A 13 -3.49 -3.59 -5.09
C VAL A 13 -2.94 -4.96 -4.72
N THR A 14 -1.87 -4.98 -3.93
CA THR A 14 -1.29 -6.19 -3.37
C THR A 14 -1.56 -6.22 -1.88
N ILE A 15 -2.14 -7.31 -1.38
CA ILE A 15 -2.43 -7.52 0.04
C ILE A 15 -1.70 -8.74 0.56
N ILE A 16 -1.10 -8.61 1.75
CA ILE A 16 -0.56 -9.71 2.54
C ILE A 16 -1.51 -9.92 3.73
N ALA A 17 -2.00 -11.16 3.87
CA ALA A 17 -2.97 -11.54 4.91
C ALA A 17 -2.73 -13.00 5.36
N PRO A 18 -3.32 -13.43 6.49
CA PRO A 18 -3.17 -14.81 6.98
C PRO A 18 -3.72 -15.90 6.06
N SER A 19 -4.57 -15.55 5.09
CA SER A 19 -5.16 -16.48 4.13
C SER A 19 -5.41 -15.80 2.78
N GLY A 20 -5.42 -16.59 1.70
CA GLY A 20 -5.70 -16.09 0.35
C GLY A 20 -7.08 -15.46 0.23
N MET A 21 -8.09 -16.04 0.87
CA MET A 21 -9.46 -15.49 0.89
C MET A 21 -9.50 -14.07 1.49
N GLN A 22 -8.79 -13.86 2.61
CA GLN A 22 -8.69 -12.53 3.20
C GLN A 22 -7.94 -11.57 2.28
N ALA A 23 -6.82 -12.00 1.69
CA ALA A 23 -6.04 -11.16 0.79
C ALA A 23 -6.87 -10.68 -0.41
N ASP A 24 -7.59 -11.59 -1.06
CA ASP A 24 -8.45 -11.30 -2.22
C ASP A 24 -9.60 -10.35 -1.87
N ALA A 25 -10.33 -10.63 -0.77
CA ALA A 25 -11.43 -9.78 -0.31
C ALA A 25 -10.96 -8.36 0.01
N TRP A 26 -9.81 -8.22 0.69
CA TRP A 26 -9.24 -6.91 1.01
C TRP A 26 -8.71 -6.19 -0.23
N ALA A 27 -8.10 -6.89 -1.19
CA ALA A 27 -7.62 -6.28 -2.42
C ALA A 27 -8.78 -5.66 -3.23
N SER A 28 -9.90 -6.38 -3.32
CA SER A 28 -11.13 -5.88 -3.95
C SER A 28 -11.71 -4.68 -3.19
N ALA A 29 -11.81 -4.75 -1.86
CA ALA A 29 -12.34 -3.65 -1.05
C ALA A 29 -11.47 -2.38 -1.14
N VAL A 30 -10.15 -2.53 -1.10
CA VAL A 30 -9.19 -1.42 -1.18
C VAL A 30 -9.22 -0.78 -2.58
N SER A 31 -9.38 -1.58 -3.64
CA SER A 31 -9.54 -1.05 -4.99
C SER A 31 -10.74 -0.09 -5.05
N VAL A 32 -11.88 -0.46 -4.44
CA VAL A 32 -13.08 0.40 -4.38
C VAL A 32 -12.89 1.63 -3.47
N LEU A 33 -12.17 1.50 -2.36
CA LEU A 33 -11.95 2.59 -1.40
C LEU A 33 -10.90 3.61 -1.87
N GLY A 34 -10.01 3.20 -2.77
CA GLY A 34 -8.86 3.99 -3.23
C GLY A 34 -7.67 3.95 -2.26
N PRO A 35 -6.50 4.47 -2.70
CA PRO A 35 -5.22 4.29 -2.02
C PRO A 35 -5.21 4.81 -0.59
N LYS A 36 -5.68 6.04 -0.35
CA LYS A 36 -5.63 6.68 0.97
C LYS A 36 -6.51 5.96 2.00
N ARG A 37 -7.81 5.82 1.71
CA ARG A 37 -8.78 5.20 2.63
C ARG A 37 -8.53 3.71 2.80
N GLY A 38 -8.14 3.02 1.72
CA GLY A 38 -7.77 1.62 1.77
C GLY A 38 -6.59 1.38 2.71
N LEU A 39 -5.54 2.20 2.61
CA LEU A 39 -4.36 2.10 3.46
C LEU A 39 -4.66 2.43 4.93
N GLU A 40 -5.47 3.45 5.19
CA GLU A 40 -5.96 3.79 6.53
C GLU A 40 -6.67 2.58 7.18
N LYS A 41 -7.46 1.82 6.42
CA LYS A 41 -8.13 0.60 6.91
C LYS A 41 -7.15 -0.55 7.14
N ILE A 42 -6.23 -0.80 6.21
CA ILE A 42 -5.21 -1.86 6.37
C ILE A 42 -4.41 -1.64 7.66
N ASN A 43 -3.94 -0.40 7.90
CA ASN A 43 -3.13 -0.05 9.06
C ASN A 43 -3.85 -0.22 10.42
N GLN A 44 -5.18 -0.42 10.43
CA GLN A 44 -5.94 -0.73 11.65
C GLN A 44 -5.90 -2.22 12.02
N HIS A 45 -5.37 -3.09 11.16
CA HIS A 45 -5.31 -4.53 11.36
C HIS A 45 -3.87 -5.03 11.42
N ALA A 46 -3.44 -5.51 12.60
CA ALA A 46 -2.05 -5.93 12.85
C ALA A 46 -1.52 -7.06 11.94
N LYS A 47 -2.41 -7.83 11.30
CA LYS A 47 -2.05 -8.97 10.43
C LYS A 47 -2.26 -8.68 8.94
N LEU A 48 -2.57 -7.44 8.57
CA LEU A 48 -2.74 -7.03 7.19
C LEU A 48 -1.67 -6.01 6.81
N ASP A 49 -1.14 -6.19 5.61
CA ASP A 49 -0.26 -5.22 4.97
C ASP A 49 -0.62 -5.09 3.50
N GLY A 50 -0.30 -3.95 2.90
CA GLY A 50 -0.64 -3.70 1.52
C GLY A 50 0.28 -2.74 0.80
N PHE A 51 0.28 -2.85 -0.51
CA PHE A 51 1.01 -2.01 -1.45
C PHE A 51 0.09 -1.65 -2.59
N ILE A 52 -0.07 -0.36 -2.84
CA ILE A 52 -1.04 0.16 -3.79
C ILE A 52 -0.30 1.05 -4.77
N ILE A 53 -0.46 0.74 -6.05
CA ILE A 53 0.03 1.54 -7.16
C ILE A 53 -1.17 2.06 -7.93
N THR A 54 -1.17 3.35 -8.21
CA THR A 54 -2.12 4.03 -9.09
C THR A 54 -1.32 4.83 -10.13
N GLU A 55 -1.99 5.54 -11.03
CA GLU A 55 -1.32 6.45 -11.97
C GLU A 55 -0.57 7.58 -11.24
N ASP A 56 -1.14 8.10 -10.15
CA ASP A 56 -0.61 9.29 -9.46
C ASP A 56 0.32 8.96 -8.29
N THR A 57 0.16 7.79 -7.68
CA THR A 57 0.84 7.49 -6.41
C THR A 57 1.15 6.01 -6.21
N THR A 58 2.20 5.78 -5.42
CA THR A 58 2.56 4.47 -4.85
C THR A 58 2.61 4.61 -3.34
N VAL A 59 1.79 3.84 -2.63
CA VAL A 59 1.70 3.89 -1.16
C VAL A 59 1.74 2.48 -0.55
N SER A 60 2.23 2.37 0.68
CA SER A 60 2.40 1.08 1.36
C SER A 60 2.04 1.17 2.84
N SER A 61 1.57 0.05 3.42
CA SER A 61 1.21 -0.02 4.84
C SER A 61 2.46 0.11 5.72
N ASN A 62 2.25 0.43 6.99
CA ASN A 62 3.34 0.65 7.94
C ASN A 62 4.24 -0.59 8.11
N GLY A 63 3.69 -1.80 7.93
CA GLY A 63 4.44 -3.05 8.03
C GLY A 63 5.10 -3.50 6.72
N TRP A 64 4.84 -2.86 5.57
CA TRP A 64 5.26 -3.38 4.25
C TRP A 64 6.77 -3.62 4.13
N GLU A 65 7.59 -2.76 4.76
CA GLU A 65 9.06 -2.84 4.72
C GLU A 65 9.62 -4.18 5.20
N LYS A 66 8.89 -4.92 6.04
CA LYS A 66 9.34 -6.24 6.53
C LYS A 66 9.44 -7.28 5.41
N TYR A 67 8.69 -7.10 4.32
CA TYR A 67 8.66 -8.02 3.17
C TYR A 67 9.65 -7.64 2.06
N LEU A 68 10.29 -6.48 2.15
CA LEU A 68 11.30 -6.08 1.17
C LEU A 68 12.59 -6.88 1.38
N HIS A 69 13.19 -7.33 0.28
CA HIS A 69 14.48 -8.00 0.33
C HIS A 69 15.57 -7.03 0.82
N SER A 70 16.57 -7.54 1.56
CA SER A 70 17.60 -6.75 2.27
C SER A 70 18.40 -5.79 1.38
N ASN A 71 18.56 -6.13 0.10
CA ASN A 71 19.25 -5.29 -0.89
C ASN A 71 18.52 -3.98 -1.19
N LEU A 72 17.19 -3.91 -0.96
CA LEU A 72 16.37 -2.72 -1.15
C LEU A 72 16.26 -1.87 0.13
N LYS A 73 16.41 -2.49 1.32
CA LYS A 73 16.43 -1.75 2.59
C LYS A 73 17.59 -0.74 2.65
N LYS A 74 18.74 -1.09 2.06
CA LYS A 74 19.93 -0.24 1.98
C LYS A 74 19.77 0.98 1.06
N SER A 75 18.94 0.90 0.01
CA SER A 75 18.72 2.04 -0.91
C SER A 75 17.71 3.03 -0.34
N VAL A 76 16.67 2.56 0.36
CA VAL A 76 15.69 3.43 1.04
C VAL A 76 16.35 4.24 2.16
N SER A 77 17.16 3.62 3.04
CA SER A 77 17.89 4.38 4.08
C SER A 77 18.91 5.38 3.52
N ARG A 78 19.50 5.15 2.33
CA ARG A 78 20.39 6.12 1.70
C ARG A 78 19.65 7.35 1.16
N ASN A 79 18.43 7.19 0.66
CA ASN A 79 17.64 8.31 0.14
C ASN A 79 17.05 9.17 1.27
N VAL A 80 16.68 8.59 2.42
CA VAL A 80 16.17 9.35 3.58
C VAL A 80 17.26 10.26 4.16
N SER A 81 18.51 9.81 4.24
CA SER A 81 19.63 10.65 4.70
C SER A 81 19.99 11.79 3.73
N GLN A 82 19.62 11.69 2.45
CA GLN A 82 19.87 12.75 1.46
C GLN A 82 18.72 13.78 1.39
N GLN A 83 17.51 13.45 1.85
CA GLN A 83 16.38 14.39 1.85
C GLN A 83 16.26 15.23 3.13
N GLN A 84 17.06 14.97 4.17
CA GLN A 84 17.11 15.79 5.39
C GLN A 84 18.11 16.95 5.35
N GLY A 85 18.77 17.17 4.20
CA GLY A 85 19.83 18.18 4.01
C GLY A 85 19.43 19.48 3.31
N THR A 86 18.14 19.79 3.14
CA THR A 86 17.72 21.11 2.62
C THR A 86 16.57 21.68 3.46
N LYS A 87 16.94 22.40 4.52
CA LYS A 87 16.09 23.45 5.10
C LYS A 87 16.74 24.80 4.75
N PRO A 88 15.95 25.83 4.41
CA PRO A 88 16.47 27.16 4.08
C PRO A 88 17.22 27.80 5.25
#